data_AF-A0A2U1LV59-F1
#
_entry.id   AF-A0A2U1LV59-F1
#
_cell.length_a   1.000
_cell.length_b   1.000
_cell.length_c   1.000
_cell.angle_alpha   90.00
_cell.angle_beta   90.00
_cell.angle_gamma   90.00
#
_symmetry.space_group_name_H-M   'P 1'
#
loop_
_entity.id
_entity.type
_entity.pdbx_description
1 polymer ?
#
loop_
_entity_poly.entity_id
_entity_poly.type
_entity_poly.pdbx_seq_one_letter_code
_entity_poly.pdbx_strand_id
1 'polypeptide(L)'
;MAEIFDNGNNGVFVHELVPAFAARVDLFNLNVSPHDIRNRVEKVFQSFDFQGESGLLQFWECNAGSSKDIGCSLTLTDQIFLSPIHDNRLEEYRMKCLVKNYSHIGRKANDGNFIGVKTKVENWFAGRAVQTGIADHRTRHDVLNQGHQYADEALGMGQLVAPVYFYHSSAGLKLVGIIELVTTQPKESYVRDFNQIQNLLKMENLTSSYMEKMIKVEYNHQTLKFTLPLSAKLLDLEKQVTMRFKELKNKTFCIQYEDGRYICNNQDLKFCLDDSISNRTTVIQMFVKDVA
;
A
#
# COMPACT_ATOMS: atom_id res chain seq x y z
N MET A 1 -1.21 49.35 -37.11
CA MET A 1 -2.35 49.74 -36.26
C MET A 1 -2.44 48.69 -35.17
N ALA A 2 -2.10 49.10 -33.95
CA ALA A 2 -2.15 48.25 -32.77
C ALA A 2 -3.60 48.02 -32.36
N GLU A 3 -3.89 46.87 -31.77
CA GLU A 3 -4.61 46.84 -30.51
C GLU A 3 -4.29 45.55 -29.74
N ILE A 4 -3.91 45.78 -28.49
CA ILE A 4 -3.56 44.83 -27.44
C ILE A 4 -4.86 44.57 -26.67
N PHE A 5 -5.19 43.30 -26.43
CA PHE A 5 -5.86 42.92 -25.21
C PHE A 5 -5.11 41.74 -24.59
N ASP A 6 -4.38 42.10 -23.54
CA ASP A 6 -3.91 41.25 -22.46
C ASP A 6 -5.12 40.70 -21.70
N ASN A 7 -5.12 39.41 -21.41
CA ASN A 7 -5.81 38.85 -20.26
C ASN A 7 -5.09 37.56 -19.88
N GLY A 8 -4.25 37.69 -18.86
CA GLY A 8 -3.43 36.64 -18.33
C GLY A 8 -4.21 35.41 -17.88
N ASN A 9 -3.65 34.25 -18.22
CA ASN A 9 -3.52 33.14 -17.29
C ASN A 9 -2.50 32.17 -17.91
N ASN A 10 -1.21 32.39 -17.64
CA ASN A 10 -0.18 31.47 -18.05
C ASN A 10 -0.27 30.19 -17.22
N GLY A 11 -0.99 29.24 -17.82
CA GLY A 11 -1.03 27.80 -17.59
C GLY A 11 -0.06 27.26 -16.55
N VAL A 12 -0.57 27.10 -15.34
CA VAL A 12 -0.09 26.07 -14.43
C VAL A 12 -0.61 24.74 -14.99
N PHE A 13 0.24 23.98 -15.69
CA PHE A 13 -0.01 22.57 -15.95
C PHE A 13 0.13 21.82 -14.62
N VAL A 14 -0.94 21.84 -13.82
CA VAL A 14 -1.12 20.88 -12.73
C VAL A 14 -1.44 19.55 -13.41
N HIS A 15 -0.43 18.71 -13.62
CA HIS A 15 -0.69 17.27 -13.68
C HIS A 15 -1.10 16.85 -12.27
N GLU A 16 -2.36 17.08 -11.96
CA GLU A 16 -3.02 16.48 -10.82
C GLU A 16 -3.03 14.98 -11.13
N LEU A 17 -2.08 14.25 -10.53
CA LEU A 17 -2.16 12.81 -10.44
C LEU A 17 -3.39 12.52 -9.59
N VAL A 18 -4.54 12.38 -10.27
CA VAL A 18 -5.74 11.80 -9.72
C VAL A 18 -5.30 10.47 -9.08
N PRO A 19 -5.55 10.23 -7.78
CA PRO A 19 -5.29 8.92 -7.20
C PRO A 19 -6.00 7.88 -8.07
N ALA A 20 -5.41 6.71 -8.27
CA ALA A 20 -5.76 5.68 -9.26
C ALA A 20 -7.16 5.03 -9.10
N PHE A 21 -8.21 5.85 -8.91
CA PHE A 21 -9.60 5.49 -8.64
C PHE A 21 -10.58 6.09 -9.66
N ALA A 22 -10.10 6.72 -10.72
CA ALA A 22 -10.94 7.19 -11.82
C ALA A 22 -10.93 6.20 -12.99
N ALA A 23 -11.40 4.97 -12.76
CA ALA A 23 -11.86 4.09 -13.84
C ALA A 23 -13.38 4.22 -13.93
N ARG A 24 -13.84 4.88 -14.98
CA ARG A 24 -15.25 5.06 -15.34
C ARG A 24 -15.85 3.67 -15.60
N VAL A 25 -16.90 3.33 -14.85
CA VAL A 25 -17.66 2.09 -15.03
C VAL A 25 -18.48 2.23 -16.31
N ASP A 26 -18.00 1.65 -17.40
CA ASP A 26 -18.82 1.33 -18.56
C ASP A 26 -18.76 -0.18 -18.85
N LEU A 27 -19.96 -0.72 -19.05
CA LEU A 27 -20.37 -2.10 -18.86
C LEU A 27 -20.12 -2.94 -20.11
N PHE A 28 -19.05 -3.76 -20.16
CA PHE A 28 -18.98 -4.93 -21.04
C PHE A 28 -18.23 -6.09 -20.36
N ASN A 29 -18.97 -7.17 -20.13
CA ASN A 29 -18.54 -8.41 -19.47
C ASN A 29 -17.47 -9.16 -20.28
N LEU A 30 -16.21 -9.02 -19.88
CA LEU A 30 -15.26 -10.13 -19.94
C LEU A 30 -15.27 -10.78 -18.55
N ASN A 31 -16.12 -11.80 -18.42
CA ASN A 31 -16.39 -12.51 -17.17
C ASN A 31 -15.20 -13.41 -16.79
N VAL A 32 -14.20 -12.84 -16.12
CA VAL A 32 -13.30 -13.66 -15.29
C VAL A 32 -14.10 -14.04 -14.06
N SER A 33 -14.40 -15.33 -13.94
CA SER A 33 -15.18 -15.85 -12.81
C SER A 33 -14.43 -15.57 -11.49
N PRO A 34 -15.12 -15.18 -10.40
CA PRO A 34 -14.52 -15.14 -9.07
C PRO A 34 -13.80 -16.45 -8.70
N HIS A 35 -14.29 -17.59 -9.22
CA HIS A 35 -13.64 -18.89 -9.06
C HIS A 35 -12.24 -18.95 -9.70
N ASP A 36 -12.01 -18.26 -10.82
CA ASP A 36 -10.71 -18.20 -11.49
C ASP A 36 -9.69 -17.38 -10.68
N ILE A 37 -10.12 -16.26 -10.08
CA ILE A 37 -9.25 -15.46 -9.19
C ILE A 37 -8.85 -16.26 -7.95
N ARG A 38 -9.80 -16.96 -7.34
CA ARG A 38 -9.53 -17.80 -6.16
C ARG A 38 -8.50 -18.88 -6.47
N ASN A 39 -8.68 -19.65 -7.55
CA ASN A 39 -7.75 -20.70 -7.95
C ASN A 39 -6.33 -20.15 -8.20
N ARG A 40 -6.22 -18.94 -8.75
CA ARG A 40 -4.93 -18.26 -8.96
C ARG A 40 -4.27 -17.89 -7.64
N VAL A 41 -5.02 -17.32 -6.69
CA VAL A 41 -4.49 -16.99 -5.35
C VAL A 41 -4.09 -18.26 -4.58
N GLU A 42 -4.84 -19.35 -4.71
CA GLU A 42 -4.47 -20.65 -4.11
C GLU A 42 -3.12 -21.16 -4.61
N LYS A 43 -2.84 -21.06 -5.91
CA LYS A 43 -1.52 -21.42 -6.47
C LYS A 43 -0.40 -20.53 -5.95
N VAL A 44 -0.67 -19.23 -5.76
CA VAL A 44 0.28 -18.31 -5.10
C VAL A 44 0.59 -18.81 -3.69
N PHE A 45 -0.42 -19.25 -2.94
CA PHE A 45 -0.21 -19.75 -1.57
C PHE A 45 0.59 -21.04 -1.58
N GLN A 46 0.23 -22.01 -2.43
CA GLN A 46 0.95 -23.28 -2.56
C GLN A 46 2.42 -23.13 -2.96
N SER A 47 2.75 -22.05 -3.67
CA SER A 47 4.12 -21.75 -4.13
C SER A 47 4.90 -20.83 -3.19
N PHE A 48 4.25 -20.29 -2.16
CA PHE A 48 4.90 -19.43 -1.18
C PHE A 48 5.75 -20.26 -0.22
N ASP A 49 7.00 -19.84 -0.04
CA ASP A 49 7.98 -20.48 0.83
C ASP A 49 8.16 -19.66 2.11
N PHE A 50 7.72 -20.21 3.23
CA PHE A 50 7.87 -19.63 4.56
C PHE A 50 9.32 -19.72 5.09
N GLN A 51 10.24 -20.37 4.38
CA GLN A 51 11.65 -20.49 4.74
C GLN A 51 11.87 -21.11 6.13
N GLY A 52 10.99 -22.04 6.50
CA GLY A 52 11.01 -22.70 7.81
C GLY A 52 10.42 -21.88 8.96
N GLU A 53 9.85 -20.69 8.69
CA GLU A 53 9.21 -19.86 9.70
C GLU A 53 7.72 -20.22 9.90
N SER A 54 7.20 -20.02 11.12
CA SER A 54 5.77 -20.13 11.39
C SER A 54 5.04 -18.88 10.89
N GLY A 55 4.09 -19.08 9.98
CA GLY A 55 3.26 -18.00 9.47
C GLY A 55 1.89 -18.46 8.99
N LEU A 56 1.03 -17.47 8.73
CA LEU A 56 -0.30 -17.61 8.19
C LEU A 56 -0.41 -16.71 6.97
N LEU A 57 -0.67 -17.29 5.81
CA LEU A 57 -1.22 -16.57 4.65
C LEU A 57 -2.73 -16.71 4.66
N GLN A 58 -3.46 -15.62 4.45
CA GLN A 58 -4.91 -15.64 4.25
C GLN A 58 -5.35 -14.61 3.22
N PHE A 59 -6.42 -14.91 2.49
CA PHE A 59 -6.95 -14.02 1.47
C PHE A 59 -8.29 -13.39 1.88
N TRP A 60 -8.35 -12.07 1.85
CA TRP A 60 -9.55 -11.27 2.04
C TRP A 60 -10.15 -10.94 0.67
N GLU A 61 -11.27 -11.57 0.32
CA GLU A 61 -11.92 -11.32 -0.96
C GLU A 61 -12.61 -9.94 -0.94
N CYS A 62 -12.39 -9.19 -2.01
CA CYS A 62 -13.01 -7.89 -2.19
C CYS A 62 -14.31 -8.00 -2.99
N ASN A 63 -15.44 -7.79 -2.32
CA ASN A 63 -16.74 -7.69 -2.95
C ASN A 63 -17.11 -6.21 -3.14
N ALA A 64 -17.09 -5.76 -4.39
CA ALA A 64 -17.50 -4.41 -4.75
C ALA A 64 -18.97 -4.17 -4.36
N GLY A 65 -19.24 -2.99 -3.83
CA GLY A 65 -20.60 -2.55 -3.49
C GLY A 65 -21.41 -2.22 -4.74
N SER A 66 -22.64 -1.74 -4.53
CA SER A 66 -23.47 -1.26 -5.65
C SER A 66 -22.76 -0.13 -6.40
N SER A 67 -23.03 -0.02 -7.72
CA SER A 67 -22.32 0.82 -8.72
C SER A 67 -22.08 2.31 -8.41
N LYS A 68 -22.58 2.85 -7.29
CA LYS A 68 -22.44 4.26 -6.92
C LYS A 68 -21.39 4.51 -5.83
N ASP A 69 -20.96 3.49 -5.09
CA ASP A 69 -20.06 3.67 -3.96
C ASP A 69 -18.62 3.23 -4.31
N ILE A 70 -17.66 4.16 -4.14
CA ILE A 70 -16.23 3.85 -4.28
C ILE A 70 -15.77 3.17 -2.99
N GLY A 71 -15.57 1.86 -3.06
CA GLY A 71 -15.14 1.05 -1.92
C GLY A 71 -15.36 -0.45 -2.12
N CYS A 72 -15.12 -1.21 -1.08
CA CYS A 72 -15.21 -2.66 -1.12
C CYS A 72 -15.56 -3.26 0.24
N SER A 73 -16.37 -4.32 0.26
CA SER A 73 -16.53 -5.16 1.46
C SER A 73 -15.54 -6.31 1.44
N LEU A 74 -14.81 -6.49 2.54
CA LEU A 74 -13.88 -7.61 2.69
C LEU A 74 -14.57 -8.78 3.39
N THR A 75 -14.41 -9.97 2.81
CA THR A 75 -14.87 -11.22 3.40
C THR A 75 -13.75 -12.25 3.40
N LEU A 76 -13.65 -13.01 4.50
CA LEU A 76 -12.90 -14.27 4.50
C LEU A 76 -13.85 -15.36 4.01
N THR A 77 -13.97 -15.50 2.69
CA THR A 77 -14.79 -16.52 2.05
C THR A 77 -14.01 -17.83 1.94
N ASP A 78 -14.59 -18.92 2.45
CA ASP A 78 -14.24 -20.33 2.20
C ASP A 78 -12.75 -20.68 1.97
N GLN A 79 -11.92 -20.49 3.00
CA GLN A 79 -10.69 -21.28 3.26
C GLN A 79 -9.43 -21.05 2.40
N ILE A 80 -9.28 -19.94 1.66
CA ILE A 80 -7.96 -19.64 1.07
C ILE A 80 -7.02 -19.13 2.17
N PHE A 81 -6.35 -20.08 2.83
CA PHE A 81 -5.30 -19.83 3.80
C PHE A 81 -4.25 -20.93 3.76
N LEU A 82 -3.04 -20.59 4.19
CA LEU A 82 -1.95 -21.53 4.34
C LEU A 82 -1.22 -21.23 5.64
N SER A 83 -1.05 -22.24 6.48
CA SER A 83 -0.20 -22.17 7.67
C SER A 83 0.56 -23.47 7.80
N PRO A 84 1.84 -23.52 7.37
CA PRO A 84 2.58 -24.78 7.23
C PRO A 84 2.98 -25.39 8.58
N ILE A 85 3.13 -24.55 9.60
CA ILE A 85 3.51 -24.95 10.95
C ILE A 85 2.35 -24.60 11.86
N HIS A 86 1.84 -25.60 12.58
CA HIS A 86 0.77 -25.39 13.54
C HIS A 86 1.24 -24.49 14.69
N ASP A 87 0.53 -23.38 14.91
CA ASP A 87 0.80 -22.43 15.98
C ASP A 87 -0.54 -21.89 16.53
N ASN A 88 -0.77 -22.08 17.82
CA ASN A 88 -2.01 -21.68 18.48
C ASN A 88 -2.29 -20.16 18.36
N ARG A 89 -1.26 -19.31 18.31
CA ARG A 89 -1.44 -17.85 18.18
C ARG A 89 -1.96 -17.48 16.79
N LEU A 90 -1.46 -18.15 15.75
CA LEU A 90 -1.93 -17.96 14.38
C LEU A 90 -3.36 -18.48 14.21
N GLU A 91 -3.69 -19.62 14.84
CA GLU A 91 -5.05 -20.16 14.85
C GLU A 91 -6.03 -19.24 15.58
N GLU A 92 -5.68 -18.78 16.78
CA GLU A 92 -6.47 -17.80 17.53
C GLU A 92 -6.67 -16.51 16.75
N TYR A 93 -5.63 -16.02 16.07
CA TYR A 93 -5.73 -14.83 15.23
C TYR A 93 -6.67 -15.05 14.06
N ARG A 94 -6.53 -16.16 13.33
CA ARG A 94 -7.44 -16.53 12.25
C ARG A 94 -8.89 -16.64 12.73
N MET A 95 -9.11 -17.30 13.87
CA MET A 95 -10.43 -17.42 14.48
C MET A 95 -10.99 -16.04 14.88
N LYS A 96 -10.17 -15.12 15.38
CA LYS A 96 -10.58 -13.73 15.61
C LYS A 96 -11.00 -13.03 14.32
N CYS A 97 -10.26 -13.20 13.22
CA CYS A 97 -10.62 -12.64 11.92
C CYS A 97 -11.97 -13.18 11.41
N LEU A 98 -12.22 -14.48 11.59
CA LEU A 98 -13.48 -15.15 11.20
C LEU A 98 -14.67 -14.73 12.09
N VAL A 99 -14.49 -14.79 13.41
CA VAL A 99 -15.56 -14.54 14.40
C VAL A 99 -15.91 -13.06 14.50
N LYS A 100 -14.91 -12.17 14.51
CA LYS A 100 -15.19 -10.71 14.59
C LYS A 100 -15.85 -10.19 13.32
N ASN A 101 -15.68 -10.91 12.20
CA ASN A 101 -16.31 -10.62 10.91
C ASN A 101 -16.25 -9.12 10.55
N TYR A 102 -15.19 -8.43 11.01
CA TYR A 102 -15.03 -6.97 11.17
C TYR A 102 -16.33 -6.16 11.17
N SER A 103 -17.36 -6.67 11.83
CA SER A 103 -18.77 -6.34 11.56
C SER A 103 -19.21 -5.00 12.16
N HIS A 104 -18.26 -4.35 12.84
CA HIS A 104 -18.40 -3.07 13.52
C HIS A 104 -17.57 -1.96 12.90
N ILE A 105 -16.62 -2.28 12.01
CA ILE A 105 -15.79 -1.27 11.34
C ILE A 105 -16.57 -0.76 10.12
N GLY A 106 -17.14 0.44 10.24
CA GLY A 106 -17.86 1.11 9.15
C GLY A 106 -19.39 1.10 9.23
N ARG A 107 -20.02 0.61 10.31
CA ARG A 107 -21.50 0.71 10.44
C ARG A 107 -21.95 2.16 10.60
N LYS A 108 -22.48 2.74 9.52
CA LYS A 108 -23.82 3.33 9.63
C LYS A 108 -24.80 2.16 9.68
N ALA A 109 -25.83 2.26 10.51
CA ALA A 109 -26.72 1.16 10.89
C ALA A 109 -27.40 0.39 9.73
N ASN A 110 -27.27 0.86 8.47
CA ASN A 110 -28.03 0.35 7.32
C ASN A 110 -27.19 -0.07 6.08
N ASP A 111 -25.84 0.01 6.08
CA ASP A 111 -25.02 -0.16 4.83
C ASP A 111 -23.98 -1.31 4.81
N GLY A 112 -24.02 -2.26 5.75
CA GLY A 112 -23.15 -3.45 5.71
C GLY A 112 -21.64 -3.19 5.88
N ASN A 113 -20.81 -4.23 5.67
CA ASN A 113 -19.35 -4.25 5.88
C ASN A 113 -18.55 -3.49 4.80
N PHE A 114 -19.07 -2.38 4.29
CA PHE A 114 -18.50 -1.68 3.15
C PHE A 114 -17.40 -0.69 3.55
N ILE A 115 -16.20 -0.88 3.00
CA ILE A 115 -15.04 -0.01 3.20
C ILE A 115 -14.99 1.00 2.06
N GLY A 116 -15.59 2.16 2.27
CA GLY A 116 -15.45 3.32 1.39
C GLY A 116 -14.25 4.19 1.76
N VAL A 117 -13.98 5.19 0.92
CA VAL A 117 -12.88 6.16 1.10
C VAL A 117 -12.91 6.87 2.46
N LYS A 118 -14.10 7.06 3.05
CA LYS A 118 -14.30 7.74 4.35
C LYS A 118 -14.51 6.78 5.53
N THR A 119 -14.48 5.47 5.31
CA THR A 119 -14.67 4.49 6.38
C THR A 119 -13.51 4.59 7.37
N LYS A 120 -13.79 4.63 8.68
CA LYS A 120 -12.72 4.55 9.69
C LYS A 120 -12.33 3.08 9.87
N VAL A 121 -11.22 2.65 9.28
CA VAL A 121 -10.72 1.27 9.39
C VAL A 121 -9.77 1.04 10.58
N GLU A 122 -9.36 2.11 11.26
CA GLU A 122 -8.51 2.09 12.45
C GLU A 122 -7.28 1.15 12.30
N ASN A 123 -7.12 0.19 13.20
CA ASN A 123 -5.98 -0.74 13.20
C ASN A 123 -6.13 -1.91 12.25
N TRP A 124 -7.30 -2.09 11.63
CA TRP A 124 -7.55 -3.21 10.72
C TRP A 124 -6.71 -3.10 9.47
N PHE A 125 -5.72 -3.98 9.38
CA PHE A 125 -4.66 -3.80 8.41
C PHE A 125 -5.10 -4.06 6.97
N ALA A 126 -5.83 -5.15 6.75
CA ALA A 126 -6.43 -5.45 5.45
C ALA A 126 -7.40 -4.34 5.00
N GLY A 127 -8.15 -3.76 5.94
CA GLY A 127 -9.03 -2.61 5.65
C GLY A 127 -8.28 -1.37 5.16
N ARG A 128 -7.12 -1.05 5.77
CA ARG A 128 -6.25 0.04 5.29
C ARG A 128 -5.69 -0.24 3.90
N ALA A 129 -5.27 -1.47 3.63
CA ALA A 129 -4.76 -1.88 2.33
C ALA A 129 -5.82 -1.71 1.22
N VAL A 130 -7.10 -2.00 1.52
CA VAL A 130 -8.21 -1.73 0.60
C VAL A 130 -8.39 -0.24 0.34
N GLN A 131 -8.38 0.59 1.38
CA GLN A 131 -8.62 2.03 1.24
C GLN A 131 -7.52 2.75 0.49
N THR A 132 -6.27 2.41 0.80
CA THR A 132 -5.10 3.05 0.20
C THR A 132 -4.77 2.46 -1.15
N GLY A 133 -5.14 1.18 -1.38
CA GLY A 133 -4.70 0.43 -2.54
C GLY A 133 -3.19 0.17 -2.54
N ILE A 134 -2.51 0.26 -1.39
CA ILE A 134 -1.06 0.15 -1.25
C ILE A 134 -0.73 -1.01 -0.30
N ALA A 135 0.32 -1.77 -0.64
CA ALA A 135 0.86 -2.79 0.24
C ALA A 135 1.59 -2.18 1.45
N ASP A 136 1.42 -2.76 2.62
CA ASP A 136 1.94 -2.23 3.88
C ASP A 136 2.37 -3.37 4.81
N HIS A 137 3.27 -3.10 5.75
CA HIS A 137 3.70 -4.10 6.73
C HIS A 137 3.76 -3.57 8.19
N ARG A 138 3.74 -4.48 9.15
CA ARG A 138 3.95 -4.25 10.58
C ARG A 138 5.16 -5.06 11.01
N THR A 139 6.27 -4.37 11.20
CA THR A 139 7.59 -4.89 11.53
C THR A 139 7.82 -4.98 13.04
N ARG A 140 8.99 -5.48 13.44
CA ARG A 140 9.43 -5.55 14.83
C ARG A 140 9.44 -4.17 15.50
N HIS A 141 9.87 -3.13 14.77
CA HIS A 141 9.88 -1.77 15.29
C HIS A 141 8.46 -1.28 15.62
N ASP A 142 7.48 -1.61 14.78
CA ASP A 142 6.09 -1.21 14.98
C ASP A 142 5.45 -1.92 16.19
N VAL A 143 5.83 -3.18 16.42
CA VAL A 143 5.32 -3.99 17.53
C VAL A 143 5.93 -3.58 18.87
N LEU A 144 7.22 -3.22 18.89
CA LEU A 144 7.95 -2.88 20.12
C LEU A 144 7.76 -1.42 20.55
N ASN A 145 7.43 -0.51 19.64
CA ASN A 145 7.13 0.90 19.92
C ASN A 145 5.68 1.07 20.44
N GLN A 146 5.36 0.47 21.59
CA GLN A 146 4.03 0.48 22.22
C GLN A 146 3.62 1.82 22.87
N GLY A 147 4.03 2.95 22.30
CA GLY A 147 3.52 4.28 22.69
C GLY A 147 2.08 4.53 22.24
N HIS A 148 1.54 3.68 21.36
CA HIS A 148 0.20 3.84 20.80
C HIS A 148 -0.80 2.93 21.53
N GLN A 149 -1.81 3.55 22.17
CA GLN A 149 -2.89 2.94 22.98
C GLN A 149 -3.84 1.98 22.22
N TYR A 150 -3.43 1.47 21.07
CA TYR A 150 -4.23 0.60 20.24
C TYR A 150 -3.80 -0.84 20.46
N ALA A 151 -4.64 -1.60 21.17
CA ALA A 151 -4.46 -3.04 21.38
C ALA A 151 -4.08 -3.72 20.06
N ASP A 152 -2.91 -4.34 20.05
CA ASP A 152 -2.34 -4.96 18.85
C ASP A 152 -3.30 -6.04 18.33
N GLU A 153 -3.91 -5.77 17.18
CA GLU A 153 -4.81 -6.68 16.48
C GLU A 153 -4.20 -8.07 16.27
N ALA A 154 -2.87 -8.12 16.08
CA ALA A 154 -2.11 -9.32 15.85
C ALA A 154 -1.31 -9.77 17.09
N LEU A 155 -1.59 -9.23 18.29
CA LEU A 155 -1.01 -9.70 19.57
C LEU A 155 0.52 -9.82 19.57
N GLY A 156 1.22 -8.82 19.03
CA GLY A 156 2.68 -8.77 18.92
C GLY A 156 3.26 -9.57 17.75
N MET A 157 2.42 -10.07 16.85
CA MET A 157 2.85 -10.70 15.61
C MET A 157 3.12 -9.64 14.54
N GLY A 158 3.99 -9.97 13.59
CA GLY A 158 4.19 -9.10 12.44
C GLY A 158 3.24 -9.43 11.31
N GLN A 159 2.98 -8.44 10.46
CA GLN A 159 1.99 -8.54 9.39
C GLN A 159 2.52 -7.94 8.09
N LEU A 160 2.08 -8.45 6.96
CA LEU A 160 2.21 -7.83 5.63
C LEU A 160 0.86 -7.95 4.94
N VAL A 161 0.36 -6.87 4.37
CA VAL A 161 -0.85 -6.84 3.56
C VAL A 161 -0.51 -6.38 2.15
N ALA A 162 -0.98 -7.13 1.16
CA ALA A 162 -0.73 -6.88 -0.25
C ALA A 162 -2.06 -6.85 -1.02
N PRO A 163 -2.49 -5.69 -1.53
CA PRO A 163 -3.65 -5.61 -2.41
C PRO A 163 -3.43 -6.42 -3.68
N VAL A 164 -4.42 -7.19 -4.09
CA VAL A 164 -4.38 -8.02 -5.29
C VAL A 164 -5.24 -7.37 -6.36
N TYR A 165 -4.64 -7.14 -7.51
CA TYR A 165 -5.29 -6.59 -8.68
C TYR A 165 -5.28 -7.59 -9.84
N PHE A 166 -6.39 -7.58 -10.58
CA PHE A 166 -6.51 -8.27 -11.85
C PHE A 166 -6.61 -7.24 -12.98
N TYR A 167 -5.95 -7.50 -14.11
CA TYR A 167 -6.03 -6.64 -15.29
C TYR A 167 -7.30 -6.93 -16.08
N HIS A 168 -8.26 -6.00 -16.02
CA HIS A 168 -9.47 -6.07 -16.83
C HIS A 168 -9.29 -5.25 -18.11
N SER A 169 -9.42 -5.90 -19.27
CA SER A 169 -9.04 -5.34 -20.57
C SER A 169 -9.82 -4.08 -20.98
N SER A 170 -10.96 -3.77 -20.36
CA SER A 170 -11.73 -2.55 -20.61
C SER A 170 -11.75 -1.54 -19.45
N ALA A 171 -11.35 -1.94 -18.23
CA ALA A 171 -11.47 -1.12 -17.03
C ALA A 171 -10.14 -0.87 -16.28
N GLY A 172 -9.02 -1.42 -16.78
CA GLY A 172 -7.72 -1.32 -16.11
C GLY A 172 -7.60 -2.28 -14.93
N LEU A 173 -6.80 -1.89 -13.93
CA LEU A 173 -6.59 -2.70 -12.73
C LEU A 173 -7.83 -2.69 -11.83
N LYS A 174 -8.38 -3.86 -11.55
CA LYS A 174 -9.48 -4.05 -10.59
C LYS A 174 -8.96 -4.71 -9.33
N LEU A 175 -9.24 -4.11 -8.17
CA LEU A 175 -8.96 -4.71 -6.87
C LEU A 175 -9.88 -5.94 -6.68
N VAL A 176 -9.28 -7.10 -6.41
CA VAL A 176 -10.02 -8.36 -6.21
C VAL A 176 -9.89 -8.92 -4.79
N GLY A 177 -8.94 -8.41 -4.00
CA GLY A 177 -8.81 -8.77 -2.59
C GLY A 177 -7.49 -8.32 -1.98
N ILE A 178 -7.21 -8.76 -0.76
CA ILE A 178 -5.96 -8.52 -0.04
C ILE A 178 -5.36 -9.87 0.37
N ILE A 179 -4.09 -10.10 0.05
CA ILE A 179 -3.30 -11.16 0.68
C ILE A 179 -2.73 -10.62 1.97
N GLU A 180 -2.96 -11.32 3.07
CA GLU A 180 -2.36 -11.01 4.36
C GLU A 180 -1.42 -12.15 4.79
N LEU A 181 -0.18 -11.79 5.10
CA LEU A 181 0.81 -12.65 5.74
C LEU A 181 0.97 -12.22 7.21
N VAL A 182 0.85 -13.17 8.13
CA VAL A 182 1.08 -12.96 9.57
C VAL A 182 2.19 -13.90 10.01
N THR A 183 3.17 -13.39 10.77
CA THR A 183 4.26 -14.20 11.32
C THR A 183 4.33 -14.08 12.83
N THR A 184 4.56 -15.20 13.50
CA THR A 184 4.52 -15.28 14.98
C THR A 184 5.60 -14.41 15.63
N GLN A 185 6.73 -14.25 14.95
CA GLN A 185 7.77 -13.29 15.26
C GLN A 185 7.75 -12.16 14.22
N PRO A 186 7.66 -10.89 14.63
CA PRO A 186 7.72 -9.79 13.70
C PRO A 186 9.13 -9.65 13.12
N LYS A 187 9.20 -9.49 11.80
CA LYS A 187 10.45 -9.31 11.05
C LYS A 187 10.92 -7.86 11.08
N GLU A 188 12.21 -7.64 10.84
CA GLU A 188 12.76 -6.30 10.59
C GLU A 188 12.19 -5.69 9.29
N SER A 189 11.85 -6.53 8.31
CA SER A 189 11.26 -6.10 7.05
C SER A 189 10.55 -7.25 6.37
N TYR A 190 9.39 -6.97 5.78
CA TYR A 190 8.64 -7.91 4.93
C TYR A 190 8.86 -7.67 3.43
N VAL A 191 9.83 -6.85 3.02
CA VAL A 191 10.08 -6.57 1.59
C VAL A 191 10.39 -7.84 0.80
N ARG A 192 11.13 -8.79 1.39
CA ARG A 192 11.42 -10.08 0.75
C ARG A 192 10.15 -10.90 0.54
N ASP A 193 9.31 -11.00 1.58
CA ASP A 193 8.03 -11.72 1.52
C ASP A 193 7.08 -11.07 0.50
N PHE A 194 7.02 -9.74 0.48
CA PHE A 194 6.24 -8.98 -0.52
C PHE A 194 6.72 -9.26 -1.94
N ASN A 195 8.03 -9.22 -2.19
CA ASN A 195 8.59 -9.51 -3.52
C ASN A 195 8.27 -10.93 -3.97
N GLN A 196 8.29 -11.90 -3.04
CA GLN A 196 7.88 -13.27 -3.35
C GLN A 196 6.40 -13.34 -3.74
N ILE A 197 5.50 -12.76 -2.94
CA ILE A 197 4.06 -12.68 -3.25
C ILE A 197 3.85 -12.00 -4.61
N GLN A 198 4.52 -10.89 -4.87
CA GLN A 198 4.38 -10.15 -6.13
C GLN A 198 4.85 -10.95 -7.34
N ASN A 199 5.96 -11.69 -7.23
CA ASN A 199 6.45 -12.53 -8.31
C ASN A 199 5.50 -13.71 -8.60
N LEU A 200 4.96 -14.33 -7.54
CA LEU A 200 3.96 -15.40 -7.67
C LEU A 200 2.65 -14.89 -8.27
N LEU A 201 2.17 -13.71 -7.85
CA LEU A 201 1.00 -13.06 -8.45
C LEU A 201 1.19 -12.84 -9.95
N LYS A 202 2.36 -12.36 -10.38
CA LYS A 202 2.67 -12.15 -11.81
C LYS A 202 2.59 -13.44 -12.63
N MET A 203 3.02 -14.58 -12.06
CA MET A 203 2.90 -15.89 -12.73
C MET A 203 1.44 -16.29 -12.98
N GLU A 204 0.52 -15.81 -12.15
CA GLU A 204 -0.92 -16.07 -12.27
C GLU A 204 -1.71 -14.92 -12.95
N ASN A 205 -1.01 -14.02 -13.64
CA ASN A 205 -1.58 -12.82 -14.29
C ASN A 205 -2.35 -11.90 -13.31
N LEU A 206 -1.89 -11.85 -12.07
CA LEU A 206 -2.30 -10.91 -11.05
C LEU A 206 -1.15 -9.94 -10.76
N THR A 207 -1.44 -8.87 -10.05
CA THR A 207 -0.40 -7.96 -9.57
C THR A 207 -0.75 -7.40 -8.20
N SER A 208 0.23 -6.80 -7.54
CA SER A 208 0.05 -6.01 -6.34
C SER A 208 0.65 -4.63 -6.55
N SER A 209 0.11 -3.62 -5.88
CA SER A 209 0.75 -2.32 -5.79
C SER A 209 2.05 -2.48 -5.01
N TYR A 210 3.14 -1.91 -5.55
CA TYR A 210 4.42 -1.90 -4.85
C TYR A 210 4.25 -1.24 -3.47
N MET A 211 5.00 -1.71 -2.48
CA MET A 211 5.12 -0.98 -1.23
C MET A 211 5.84 0.34 -1.53
N GLU A 212 5.09 1.42 -1.69
CA GLU A 212 5.59 2.73 -2.07
C GLU A 212 5.11 3.78 -1.06
N LYS A 213 5.93 4.82 -0.86
CA LYS A 213 5.55 6.01 -0.11
C LYS A 213 5.44 7.20 -1.05
N MET A 214 4.46 8.07 -0.82
CA MET A 214 4.39 9.33 -1.53
C MET A 214 5.45 10.25 -0.97
N ILE A 215 6.46 10.60 -1.74
CA ILE A 215 7.45 11.60 -1.38
C ILE A 215 6.94 12.96 -1.83
N LYS A 216 6.85 13.91 -0.90
CA LYS A 216 6.62 15.32 -1.16
C LYS A 216 7.94 16.06 -0.95
N VAL A 217 8.53 16.53 -2.04
CA VAL A 217 9.81 17.22 -2.04
C VAL A 217 9.59 18.71 -2.29
N GLU A 218 10.19 19.55 -1.45
CA GLU A 218 10.19 21.00 -1.61
C GLU A 218 11.58 21.53 -1.98
N TYR A 219 11.64 22.40 -2.99
CA TYR A 219 12.85 23.10 -3.43
C TYR A 219 12.46 24.45 -4.03
N ASN A 220 13.12 25.54 -3.65
CA ASN A 220 12.86 26.89 -4.19
C ASN A 220 11.37 27.29 -4.24
N HIS A 221 10.63 27.07 -3.16
CA HIS A 221 9.18 27.30 -3.05
C HIS A 221 8.30 26.47 -4.01
N GLN A 222 8.90 25.53 -4.73
CA GLN A 222 8.18 24.56 -5.54
C GLN A 222 8.05 23.25 -4.78
N THR A 223 6.85 22.67 -4.81
CA THR A 223 6.55 21.38 -4.21
C THR A 223 6.21 20.38 -5.30
N LEU A 224 6.87 19.24 -5.29
CA LEU A 224 6.58 18.13 -6.19
C LEU A 224 6.29 16.86 -5.41
N LYS A 225 5.43 16.02 -5.97
CA LYS A 225 5.04 14.74 -5.39
C LYS A 225 5.34 13.61 -6.36
N PHE A 226 5.83 12.50 -5.83
CA PHE A 226 6.02 11.25 -6.58
C PHE A 226 6.00 10.07 -5.63
N THR A 227 5.81 8.86 -6.16
CA THR A 227 5.92 7.65 -5.36
C THR A 227 7.35 7.11 -5.39
N LEU A 228 7.80 6.55 -4.27
CA LEU A 228 9.09 5.91 -4.13
C LEU A 228 8.91 4.54 -3.48
N PRO A 229 9.39 3.44 -4.09
CA PRO A 229 9.37 2.12 -3.49
C PRO A 229 10.13 2.06 -2.15
N LEU A 230 9.65 1.25 -1.20
CA LEU A 230 10.36 1.01 0.07
C LEU A 230 11.72 0.33 -0.15
N SER A 231 11.91 -0.34 -1.28
CA SER A 231 13.18 -0.93 -1.71
C SER A 231 14.11 0.05 -2.42
N ALA A 232 13.68 1.30 -2.63
CA ALA A 232 14.46 2.30 -3.33
C ALA A 232 15.75 2.63 -2.59
N LYS A 233 16.81 2.87 -3.37
CA LYS A 233 18.08 3.37 -2.89
C LYS A 233 18.13 4.89 -3.02
N LEU A 234 19.13 5.51 -2.39
CA LEU A 234 19.34 6.96 -2.46
C LEU A 234 19.41 7.44 -3.92
N LEU A 235 20.11 6.70 -4.78
CA LEU A 235 20.21 7.01 -6.21
C LEU A 235 18.84 7.04 -6.92
N ASP A 236 17.89 6.20 -6.51
CA ASP A 236 16.54 6.21 -7.09
C ASP A 236 15.79 7.48 -6.68
N LEU A 237 15.91 7.88 -5.42
CA LEU A 237 15.36 9.13 -4.90
C LEU A 237 15.97 10.36 -5.62
N GLU A 238 17.30 10.44 -5.68
CA GLU A 238 18.03 11.52 -6.36
C GLU A 238 17.64 11.63 -7.84
N LYS A 239 17.48 10.48 -8.52
CA LYS A 239 17.00 10.44 -9.90
C LYS A 239 15.60 11.02 -10.04
N GLN A 240 14.65 10.63 -9.18
CA GLN A 240 13.28 11.14 -9.22
C GLN A 240 13.22 12.65 -8.94
N VAL A 241 14.04 13.15 -8.02
CA VAL A 241 14.19 14.57 -7.69
C VAL A 241 14.76 15.34 -8.88
N THR A 242 15.88 14.88 -9.44
CA THR A 242 16.57 15.53 -10.56
C THR A 242 15.74 15.54 -11.85
N MET A 243 14.99 14.47 -12.12
CA MET A 243 14.09 14.41 -13.26
C MET A 243 12.99 15.47 -13.23
N ARG A 244 12.59 15.88 -12.01
CA ARG A 244 11.47 16.81 -11.77
C ARG A 244 11.95 18.24 -11.60
N PHE A 245 13.01 18.46 -10.83
CA PHE A 245 13.70 19.74 -10.71
C PHE A 245 14.86 19.78 -11.70
N LYS A 246 14.57 20.16 -12.96
CA LYS A 246 15.56 20.15 -14.04
C LYS A 246 16.81 20.99 -13.75
N GLU A 247 16.67 22.03 -12.92
CA GLU A 247 17.75 22.91 -12.48
C GLU A 247 18.79 22.21 -11.58
N LEU A 248 18.46 21.05 -11.00
CA LEU A 248 19.38 20.25 -10.20
C LEU A 248 20.29 19.33 -11.02
N LYS A 249 20.03 19.14 -12.33
CA LYS A 249 20.72 18.14 -13.16
C LYS A 249 22.25 18.26 -13.18
N ASN A 250 22.76 19.46 -13.00
CA ASN A 250 24.19 19.76 -12.99
C ASN A 250 24.64 20.44 -11.68
N LYS A 251 23.85 20.34 -10.61
CA LYS A 251 24.16 20.93 -9.30
C LYS A 251 24.37 19.83 -8.27
N THR A 252 25.23 20.11 -7.31
CA THR A 252 25.33 19.32 -6.08
C THR A 252 24.22 19.78 -5.13
N PHE A 253 23.44 18.83 -4.63
CA PHE A 253 22.37 19.10 -3.68
C PHE A 253 22.32 18.00 -2.62
N CYS A 254 21.74 18.34 -1.47
CA CYS A 254 21.42 17.41 -0.41
C CYS A 254 19.90 17.29 -0.25
N ILE A 255 19.45 16.13 0.23
CA ILE A 255 18.06 15.91 0.60
C ILE A 255 17.97 15.83 2.12
N GLN A 256 17.02 16.56 2.68
CA GLN A 256 16.76 16.62 4.11
C GLN A 256 15.35 16.08 4.40
N TYR A 257 15.24 15.24 5.42
CA TYR A 257 13.96 14.76 5.96
C TYR A 257 13.26 15.86 6.79
N GLU A 258 11.98 15.67 7.10
CA GLU A 258 11.17 16.70 7.75
C GLU A 258 11.65 17.13 9.15
N ASP A 259 12.36 16.24 9.83
CA ASP A 259 12.96 16.53 11.14
C ASP A 259 14.33 17.22 11.06
N GLY A 260 14.79 17.55 9.86
CA GLY A 260 16.05 18.23 9.62
C GLY A 260 17.26 17.30 9.41
N ARG A 261 17.11 15.98 9.47
CA ARG A 261 18.21 15.04 9.17
C ARG A 261 18.51 14.97 7.68
N TYR A 262 19.78 14.93 7.32
CA TYR A 262 20.20 14.74 5.93
C TYR A 262 20.21 13.26 5.56
N ILE A 263 19.76 12.98 4.33
CA ILE A 263 19.77 11.65 3.74
C ILE A 263 21.04 11.53 2.92
N CYS A 264 22.11 11.01 3.52
CA CYS A 264 23.45 10.96 2.91
C CYS A 264 23.77 9.59 2.31
N ASN A 265 23.04 8.54 2.70
CA ASN A 265 23.27 7.18 2.23
C ASN A 265 21.97 6.35 2.22
N ASN A 266 22.06 5.10 1.75
CA ASN A 266 20.91 4.19 1.67
C ASN A 266 20.32 3.84 3.05
N GLN A 267 21.13 3.82 4.11
CA GLN A 267 20.66 3.53 5.47
C GLN A 267 19.82 4.69 6.01
N ASP A 268 20.22 5.93 5.75
CA ASP A 268 19.45 7.12 6.12
C ASP A 268 18.09 7.14 5.41
N LEU A 269 18.08 6.84 4.10
CA LEU A 269 16.82 6.74 3.35
C LEU A 269 15.93 5.63 3.90
N LYS A 270 16.52 4.46 4.17
CA LYS A 270 15.79 3.33 4.76
C LYS A 270 15.18 3.73 6.10
N PHE A 271 15.93 4.42 6.95
CA PHE A 271 15.41 4.93 8.22
C PHE A 271 14.17 5.81 8.00
N CYS A 272 14.22 6.79 7.09
CA CYS A 272 13.08 7.67 6.82
C CYS A 272 11.86 6.90 6.30
N LEU A 273 12.09 5.90 5.44
CA LEU A 273 11.03 5.04 4.92
C LEU A 273 10.42 4.18 6.04
N ASP A 274 11.23 3.54 6.88
CA ASP A 274 10.77 2.75 8.02
C ASP A 274 10.03 3.62 9.05
N ASP A 275 10.55 4.80 9.37
CA ASP A 275 9.92 5.76 10.29
C ASP A 275 8.52 6.17 9.81
N SER A 276 8.36 6.40 8.51
CA SER A 276 7.05 6.70 7.91
C SER A 276 6.06 5.52 8.01
N ILE A 277 6.55 4.29 8.07
CA ILE A 277 5.74 3.09 8.25
C ILE A 277 5.29 2.99 9.69
N SER A 278 6.23 3.15 10.64
CA SER A 278 5.94 3.18 12.07
C SER A 278 4.95 4.29 12.44
N ASN A 279 5.13 5.48 11.86
CA ASN A 279 4.23 6.62 12.05
C ASN A 279 2.95 6.52 11.18
N ARG A 280 2.82 5.46 10.37
CA ARG A 280 1.68 5.19 9.48
C ARG A 280 1.35 6.35 8.53
N THR A 281 2.37 7.11 8.14
CA THR A 281 2.22 8.22 7.20
C THR A 281 2.27 7.70 5.77
N THR A 282 1.35 8.17 4.94
CA THR A 282 1.31 7.84 3.50
C THR A 282 2.19 8.78 2.68
N VAL A 283 2.51 9.95 3.25
CA VAL A 283 3.34 10.98 2.64
C VAL A 283 4.56 11.24 3.52
N ILE A 284 5.73 11.23 2.90
CA ILE A 284 7.00 11.64 3.50
C ILE A 284 7.35 13.02 2.96
N GLN A 285 7.54 14.00 3.84
CA GLN A 285 8.01 15.32 3.46
C GLN A 285 9.54 15.36 3.46
N MET A 286 10.11 15.93 2.40
CA MET A 286 11.55 16.15 2.24
C MET A 286 11.83 17.53 1.66
N PHE A 287 13.05 18.01 1.85
CA PHE A 287 13.52 19.31 1.37
C PHE A 287 14.83 19.13 0.61
N VAL A 288 14.95 19.73 -0.57
CA VAL A 288 16.23 19.81 -1.28
C VAL A 288 16.94 21.09 -0.84
N LYS A 289 18.25 20.96 -0.59
CA LYS A 289 19.15 22.06 -0.24
C LYS A 289 20.29 22.09 -1.24
N ASP A 290 20.62 23.27 -1.75
CA ASP A 290 21.85 23.47 -2.52
C ASP A 290 23.05 23.27 -1.60
N VAL A 291 24.07 22.55 -2.08
CA VAL A 291 25.36 22.49 -1.40
C VAL A 291 26.16 23.71 -1.86
N ALA A 292 26.46 24.59 -0.91
CA ALA A 292 27.30 25.77 -1.14
C ALA A 292 28.74 25.39 -1.49
#